data_AF-A0A1V4X432-F1
#
_entry.id   AF-A0A1V4X432-F1
#
_cell.length_a   1.000
_cell.length_b   1.000
_cell.length_c   1.000
_cell.angle_alpha   90.00
_cell.angle_beta   90.00
_cell.angle_gamma   90.00
#
_symmetry.space_group_name_H-M   'P 1'
#
loop_
_entity.id
_entity.type
_entity.pdbx_description
1 polymer ?
#
loop_
_entity_poly.entity_id
_entity_poly.type
_entity_poly.pdbx_seq_one_letter_code
_entity_poly.pdbx_strand_id
1 'polypeptide(L)'
;MGMPMAGPIDEAFEISSNSHDRVAVALNMNVTYMKPPRKGSLLLAESKETHKTNRTASYYITVKDGNDTIAVCQALVYRKSDPIPFLPEKTA
;
A
#
# COMPACT_ATOMS: atom_id res chain seq x y z
N MET A 1 -17.48 -12.89 -11.21
CA MET A 1 -17.27 -11.43 -11.28
C MET A 1 -15.78 -11.21 -11.05
N GLY A 2 -15.04 -10.64 -12.01
CA GLY A 2 -13.59 -10.44 -11.84
C GLY A 2 -13.36 -9.36 -10.78
N MET A 3 -12.48 -9.61 -9.81
CA MET A 3 -12.16 -8.63 -8.78
C MET A 3 -11.52 -7.39 -9.45
N PRO A 4 -11.96 -6.17 -9.13
CA PRO A 4 -11.36 -4.96 -9.70
C PRO A 4 -9.90 -4.85 -9.26
N MET A 5 -9.00 -4.56 -10.21
CA MET A 5 -7.54 -4.50 -9.98
C MET A 5 -7.11 -3.51 -8.89
N ALA A 6 -7.97 -2.55 -8.56
CA ALA A 6 -7.72 -1.57 -7.50
C ALA A 6 -7.78 -2.19 -6.08
N GLY A 7 -8.55 -3.26 -5.86
CA GLY A 7 -8.75 -3.84 -4.52
C GLY A 7 -7.46 -4.30 -3.84
N PRO A 8 -6.65 -5.18 -4.48
CA PRO A 8 -5.39 -5.64 -3.89
C PRO A 8 -4.35 -4.53 -3.68
N ILE A 9 -4.42 -3.44 -4.46
CA ILE A 9 -3.52 -2.29 -4.33
C ILE A 9 -3.91 -1.45 -3.12
N ASP A 10 -5.20 -1.19 -2.96
CA ASP A 10 -5.75 -0.43 -1.83
C ASP A 10 -5.52 -1.14 -0.50
N GLU A 11 -5.77 -2.45 -0.45
CA GLU A 11 -5.50 -3.29 0.74
C GLU A 11 -4.00 -3.31 1.11
N ALA A 12 -3.12 -3.53 0.12
CA ALA A 12 -1.68 -3.53 0.36
C ALA A 12 -1.17 -2.15 0.82
N PHE A 13 -1.75 -1.07 0.29
CA PHE A 13 -1.44 0.29 0.69
C PHE A 13 -1.91 0.60 2.12
N GLU A 14 -3.16 0.27 2.45
CA GLU A 14 -3.74 0.51 3.78
C GLU A 14 -2.94 -0.22 4.88
N ILE A 15 -2.61 -1.49 4.66
CA ILE A 15 -1.83 -2.30 5.59
C ILE A 15 -0.42 -1.71 5.78
N SER A 16 0.25 -1.29 4.70
CA SER A 16 1.64 -0.81 4.76
C SER A 16 1.77 0.59 5.38
N SER A 17 0.84 1.48 5.02
CA SER A 17 0.84 2.87 5.47
C SER A 17 0.52 3.00 6.96
N ASN A 18 -0.34 2.12 7.49
CA ASN A 18 -0.79 2.17 8.89
C ASN A 18 0.03 1.29 9.86
N SER A 19 0.95 0.45 9.38
CA SER A 19 1.76 -0.46 10.22
C SER A 19 2.84 0.23 11.08
N HIS A 20 2.89 1.57 11.11
CA HIS A 20 4.02 2.34 11.67
C HIS A 20 3.65 3.30 12.82
N ASP A 21 2.61 2.96 13.60
CA ASP A 21 2.17 3.65 14.83
C ASP A 21 1.84 5.15 14.68
N ARG A 22 1.71 5.66 13.45
CA ARG A 22 1.37 7.05 13.15
C ARG A 22 0.39 7.13 12.00
N VAL A 23 -0.52 8.10 12.06
CA VAL A 23 -1.47 8.36 10.96
C VAL A 23 -0.69 8.75 9.71
N ALA A 24 -0.85 7.99 8.64
CA ALA A 24 -0.22 8.25 7.35
C ALA A 24 -1.29 8.57 6.31
N VAL A 25 -1.09 9.68 5.59
CA VAL A 25 -2.02 10.18 4.56
C VAL A 25 -1.34 10.11 3.21
N ALA A 26 -2.00 9.54 2.21
CA ALA A 26 -1.47 9.48 0.85
C ALA A 26 -1.30 10.91 0.28
N LEU A 27 -0.08 11.25 -0.12
CA LEU A 27 0.20 12.46 -0.90
C LEU A 27 0.15 12.19 -2.39
N ASN A 28 0.63 11.02 -2.81
CA ASN A 28 0.63 10.59 -4.20
C ASN A 28 0.50 9.08 -4.28
N MET A 29 -0.28 8.61 -5.25
CA MET A 29 -0.28 7.23 -5.71
C MET A 29 -0.19 7.23 -7.22
N ASN A 30 0.87 6.65 -7.76
CA ASN A 30 0.99 6.39 -9.18
C ASN A 30 0.81 4.89 -9.40
N VAL A 31 -0.20 4.50 -10.18
CA VAL A 31 -0.47 3.10 -10.51
C VAL A 31 -0.29 2.89 -12.00
N THR A 32 0.53 1.92 -12.38
CA THR A 32 0.71 1.50 -13.77
C THR A 32 0.17 0.09 -13.95
N TYR A 33 -0.85 -0.04 -14.79
CA TYR A 33 -1.42 -1.32 -15.19
C TYR A 33 -0.72 -1.81 -16.47
N MET A 34 -0.07 -2.96 -16.39
CA MET A 34 0.70 -3.52 -17.51
C MET A 34 -0.06 -4.62 -18.23
N LYS A 35 -0.84 -5.43 -17.50
CA LYS A 35 -1.59 -6.57 -18.04
C LYS A 35 -2.93 -6.76 -17.30
N PRO A 36 -3.98 -7.28 -17.96
CA PRO A 36 -5.19 -7.70 -17.28
C PRO A 36 -4.97 -9.01 -16.49
N PRO A 37 -5.74 -9.26 -15.42
CA PRO A 37 -5.65 -10.51 -14.67
C PRO A 37 -6.42 -11.62 -15.41
N ARG A 38 -6.03 -12.87 -15.19
CA ARG A 38 -6.81 -14.02 -15.63
C ARG A 38 -8.12 -14.09 -14.82
N LYS A 39 -9.22 -14.47 -15.47
CA LYS A 39 -10.50 -14.58 -14.79
C LYS A 39 -10.43 -15.67 -13.72
N GLY A 40 -10.69 -15.30 -12.47
CA GLY A 40 -10.68 -16.22 -11.32
C GLY A 40 -9.29 -16.56 -10.80
N SER A 41 -8.23 -15.86 -11.22
CA SER A 41 -6.91 -16.03 -10.64
C SER A 41 -6.78 -15.37 -9.27
N LEU A 42 -5.89 -15.93 -8.45
CA LEU A 42 -5.46 -15.32 -7.20
C LEU A 42 -4.41 -14.26 -7.52
N LEU A 43 -4.65 -13.04 -7.05
CA LEU A 43 -3.69 -11.94 -7.19
C LEU A 43 -2.86 -11.82 -5.91
N LEU A 44 -1.55 -11.65 -6.06
CA LEU A 44 -0.63 -11.40 -4.97
C LEU A 44 -0.16 -9.96 -5.04
N ALA A 45 -0.50 -9.15 -4.05
CA ALA A 45 0.05 -7.81 -3.88
C ALA A 45 1.14 -7.83 -2.81
N GLU A 46 2.34 -7.41 -3.18
CA GLU A 46 3.48 -7.28 -2.26
C GLU A 46 3.85 -5.81 -2.16
N SER A 47 3.89 -5.27 -0.94
CA SER A 47 4.30 -3.90 -0.67
C SER A 47 5.68 -3.87 -0.03
N LYS A 48 6.54 -2.98 -0.51
CA LYS A 48 7.87 -2.74 0.06
C LYS A 48 8.03 -1.26 0.39
N GLU A 49 8.36 -0.97 1.65
CA GLU A 49 8.83 0.35 2.05
C GLU A 49 10.19 0.61 1.39
N THR A 50 10.25 1.62 0.54
CA THR A 50 11.49 2.01 -0.15
C THR A 50 12.24 3.10 0.60
N HIS A 51 11.50 3.94 1.33
CA HIS A 51 12.08 5.01 2.14
C HIS A 51 11.15 5.40 3.28
N LYS A 52 11.71 5.73 4.44
CA LYS A 52 10.96 6.26 5.59
C LYS A 52 11.74 7.36 6.29
N THR A 53 11.09 8.50 6.46
CA THR A 53 11.56 9.65 7.23
C THR A 53 10.55 9.99 8.32
N ASN A 54 10.85 10.96 9.19
CA ASN A 54 9.92 11.38 10.24
C ASN A 54 8.58 11.91 9.71
N ARG A 55 8.58 12.51 8.49
CA ARG A 55 7.41 13.18 7.90
C ARG A 55 6.85 12.48 6.66
N THR A 56 7.59 11.58 6.02
CA THR A 56 7.14 10.90 4.80
C THR A 56 7.58 9.44 4.76
N ALA A 57 6.85 8.61 4.03
CA ALA A 57 7.31 7.29 3.63
C ALA A 57 6.91 7.01 2.19
N SER A 58 7.71 6.21 1.50
CA SER A 58 7.46 5.79 0.12
C SER A 58 7.35 4.28 0.06
N TYR A 59 6.38 3.80 -0.71
CA TYR A 59 6.11 2.38 -0.90
C TYR A 59 6.15 2.04 -2.38
N TYR A 60 6.64 0.85 -2.68
CA TYR A 60 6.56 0.25 -4.00
C TYR A 60 5.78 -1.06 -3.88
N ILE A 61 4.61 -1.10 -4.51
CA ILE A 61 3.69 -2.22 -4.47
C ILE A 61 3.71 -2.90 -5.83
N THR A 62 3.88 -4.22 -5.85
CA THR A 62 3.79 -5.04 -7.06
C THR A 62 2.60 -5.98 -6.95
N VAL A 63 1.76 -6.00 -7.97
CA VAL A 63 0.65 -6.95 -8.09
C VAL A 63 1.03 -8.01 -9.12
N LYS A 64 0.92 -9.27 -8.72
CA LYS A 64 1.22 -10.44 -9.55
C LYS A 64 -0.01 -11.32 -9.75
N ASP A 65 -0.11 -11.91 -10.93
CA ASP A 65 -1.01 -13.03 -11.24
C ASP A 65 -0.14 -14.25 -11.59
N GLY A 66 0.07 -15.12 -10.60
CA GLY A 66 1.10 -16.16 -10.68
C GLY A 66 2.50 -15.53 -10.76
N ASN A 67 3.25 -15.81 -11.83
CA ASN A 67 4.61 -15.29 -12.03
C ASN A 67 4.65 -13.95 -12.80
N ASP A 68 3.51 -13.48 -13.33
CA ASP A 68 3.44 -12.24 -14.09
C ASP A 68 3.15 -11.05 -13.18
N THR A 69 4.00 -10.02 -13.19
CA THR A 69 3.63 -8.72 -12.63
C THR A 69 2.66 -8.02 -13.58
N ILE A 70 1.46 -7.74 -13.11
CA ILE A 70 0.37 -7.18 -13.91
C ILE A 70 0.12 -5.70 -13.60
N ALA A 71 0.52 -5.23 -12.43
CA ALA A 71 0.48 -3.82 -12.05
C ALA A 71 1.58 -3.47 -11.05
N VAL A 72 1.96 -2.21 -11.02
CA VAL A 72 2.85 -1.63 -10.00
C VAL A 72 2.25 -0.34 -9.48
N CYS A 73 2.49 -0.05 -8.20
CA CYS A 73 2.14 1.22 -7.60
C CYS A 73 3.34 1.81 -6.86
N GLN A 74 3.63 3.08 -7.12
CA GLN A 74 4.51 3.88 -6.29
C GLN A 74 3.66 4.85 -5.47
N ALA A 75 3.73 4.73 -4.16
CA ALA A 75 2.99 5.57 -3.24
C ALA A 75 3.94 6.41 -2.40
N LEU A 76 3.55 7.66 -2.14
CA LEU A 76 4.18 8.57 -1.20
C LEU A 76 3.13 8.98 -0.17
N VAL A 77 3.47 8.86 1.11
CA VAL A 77 2.60 9.23 2.22
C VAL A 77 3.26 10.31 3.08
N TYR A 78 2.44 11.16 3.66
CA TYR A 78 2.81 12.04 4.77
C TYR A 78 2.49 11.35 6.08
N ARG A 79 3.47 11.29 6.97
CA ARG A 79 3.35 10.74 8.33
C ARG A 79 3.06 11.89 9.29
N LYS A 80 1.85 11.96 9.82
CA LYS A 80 1.51 12.93 10.86
C LYS A 80 2.32 12.64 12.12
N SER A 81 2.63 13.70 12.87
CA SER A 81 3.28 13.57 14.18
C SER A 81 2.26 13.22 15.27
N ASP A 82 0.98 13.40 15.00
CA ASP A 82 -0.11 13.04 15.90
C ASP A 82 -0.18 11.52 16.09
N PRO A 83 -0.33 11.04 17.34
CA PRO A 83 -0.60 9.64 17.60
C PRO A 83 -1.93 9.23 16.95
N ILE A 84 -2.03 7.95 16.58
CA ILE A 84 -3.27 7.40 16.01
C ILE A 84 -4.39 7.58 17.05
N PRO A 85 -5.54 8.24 16.73
CA PRO A 85 -6.54 8.65 17.72
C PRO A 85 -7.16 7.54 18.57
N PHE A 86 -6.95 6.28 18.18
CA PHE A 86 -7.51 5.08 18.81
C PHE A 86 -6.46 4.12 19.38
N LEU A 87 -5.16 4.45 19.30
CA LEU A 87 -4.14 3.68 20.03
C LEU A 87 -4.11 4.19 21.49
N PRO A 88 -4.21 3.32 22.50
CA PRO A 88 -3.99 3.73 23.88
C PRO A 88 -2.56 4.26 24.02
N GLU A 89 -2.41 5.36 24.76
CA GLU A 89 -1.12 5.98 25.05
C GLU A 89 -0.20 4.91 25.67
N LYS A 90 1.00 4.72 25.11
CA LYS A 90 1.99 3.80 25.69
C LYS A 90 2.30 4.27 27.10
N THR A 91 1.78 3.56 28.09
CA THR A 91 2.17 3.73 29.49
C THR A 91 3.66 3.41 29.58
N ALA A 92 4.43 4.41 29.98
CA ALA A 92 5.88 4.34 30.19
C ALA A 92 6.26 3.39 31.32
#